data_AF-A0A1R0ZQR5-F1
#
_entry.id   AF-A0A1R0ZQR5-F1
#
_cell.length_a   1.000
_cell.length_b   1.000
_cell.length_c   1.000
_cell.angle_alpha   90.00
_cell.angle_beta   90.00
_cell.angle_gamma   90.00
#
_symmetry.space_group_name_H-M   'P 1'
#
loop_
_entity.id
_entity.type
_entity.pdbx_description
1 polymer ?
#
loop_
_entity_poly.entity_id
_entity_poly.type
_entity_poly.pdbx_seq_one_letter_code
_entity_poly.pdbx_strand_id
1 'polypeptide(L)'
;MSVRGIRGAITVDANEEQPILNATIEMLNGIVADNEIVPDDICSVFVTVTSDLDETFPARAIRQMKGWELVPLMCALEVPVKGSLERCIRLMVLINTDKTQAEIRHVYLNGAQALRPDLSKA
;
A
#
# COMPACT_ATOMS: atom_id res chain seq x y z
N MET A 1 4.77 -9.78 -21.16
CA MET A 1 4.51 -9.70 -19.71
C MET A 1 5.79 -9.53 -18.91
N SER A 2 5.82 -8.51 -18.07
CA SER A 2 6.94 -8.19 -17.19
C SER A 2 6.42 -7.87 -15.79
N VAL A 3 7.29 -7.95 -14.78
CA VAL A 3 6.91 -7.54 -13.42
C VAL A 3 7.01 -6.02 -13.30
N ARG A 4 5.99 -5.40 -12.69
CA ARG A 4 5.96 -3.97 -12.33
C ARG A 4 5.63 -3.80 -10.86
N GLY A 5 6.28 -2.80 -10.24
CA GLY A 5 5.98 -2.41 -8.86
C GLY A 5 5.01 -1.23 -8.84
N ILE A 6 3.96 -1.34 -8.03
CA ILE A 6 3.04 -0.24 -7.73
C ILE A 6 3.24 0.19 -6.28
N ARG A 7 3.53 1.48 -6.09
CA ARG A 7 3.63 2.10 -4.77
C ARG A 7 2.26 2.55 -4.27
N GLY A 8 2.01 2.26 -3.00
CA GLY A 8 0.96 2.83 -2.17
C GLY A 8 1.55 3.50 -0.94
N ALA A 9 0.96 4.60 -0.47
CA ALA A 9 1.17 5.09 0.89
C ALA A 9 -0.09 5.78 1.43
N ILE A 10 -0.38 5.59 2.71
CA ILE A 10 -1.48 6.24 3.43
C ILE A 10 -1.07 6.48 4.88
N THR A 11 -1.59 7.54 5.51
CA THR A 11 -1.44 7.77 6.94
C THR A 11 -2.74 7.50 7.68
N VAL A 12 -2.62 7.14 8.97
CA VAL A 12 -3.75 7.00 9.90
C VAL A 12 -3.68 8.06 11.00
N ASP A 13 -4.84 8.48 11.50
CA ASP A 13 -4.95 9.49 12.56
C ASP A 13 -4.68 8.93 13.97
N ALA A 14 -4.73 7.61 14.14
CA ALA A 14 -4.50 6.92 15.41
C ALA A 14 -3.82 5.56 15.18
N ASN A 15 -2.92 5.18 16.08
CA ASN A 15 -2.40 3.83 16.18
C ASN A 15 -3.44 2.97 16.90
N GLU A 16 -4.41 2.47 16.13
CA GLU A 16 -5.48 1.58 16.58
C GLU A 16 -5.73 0.53 15.48
N GLU A 17 -6.22 -0.65 15.86
CA GLU A 17 -6.43 -1.76 14.93
C GLU A 17 -7.31 -1.36 13.74
N GLN A 18 -8.50 -0.81 13.99
CA GLN A 18 -9.49 -0.57 12.92
C GLN A 18 -9.04 0.52 11.93
N PRO A 19 -8.49 1.68 12.36
CA PRO A 19 -7.89 2.66 11.45
C PRO A 19 -6.81 2.07 10.54
N ILE A 20 -5.89 1.26 11.09
CA ILE A 20 -4.81 0.62 10.32
C ILE A 20 -5.38 -0.32 9.25
N LEU A 21 -6.34 -1.17 9.63
CA LEU A 21 -6.97 -2.12 8.69
C LEU A 21 -7.75 -1.39 7.58
N ASN A 22 -8.55 -0.40 7.95
CA ASN A 22 -9.36 0.38 7.00
C ASN A 22 -8.48 1.12 5.98
N ALA A 23 -7.45 1.83 6.46
CA ALA A 23 -6.53 2.56 5.59
C ALA A 23 -5.78 1.63 4.63
N THR A 24 -5.42 0.43 5.08
CA THR A 24 -4.77 -0.58 4.23
C THR A 24 -5.69 -1.03 3.09
N ILE A 25 -6.96 -1.30 3.39
CA ILE A 25 -7.97 -1.69 2.38
C ILE A 25 -8.22 -0.54 1.40
N GLU A 26 -8.38 0.68 1.91
CA GLU A 26 -8.61 1.87 1.09
C GLU A 26 -7.48 2.07 0.07
N MET A 27 -6.23 2.06 0.55
CA MET A 27 -5.05 2.20 -0.30
C MET A 27 -4.95 1.08 -1.35
N LEU A 28 -5.19 -0.17 -0.96
CA LEU A 28 -5.12 -1.29 -1.90
C LEU A 28 -6.21 -1.21 -2.95
N ASN A 29 -7.45 -0.88 -2.57
CA ASN A 29 -8.56 -0.69 -3.50
C ASN A 29 -8.28 0.44 -4.49
N GLY A 30 -7.68 1.54 -4.03
CA GLY A 30 -7.22 2.62 -4.91
C GLY A 30 -6.21 2.13 -5.94
N ILE A 31 -5.20 1.36 -5.51
CA ILE A 31 -4.19 0.78 -6.42
C ILE A 31 -4.85 -0.11 -7.47
N VAL A 32 -5.75 -0.99 -7.03
CA VAL A 32 -6.47 -1.94 -7.88
C VAL A 32 -7.32 -1.22 -8.91
N ALA A 33 -8.10 -0.22 -8.48
CA ALA A 33 -8.98 0.55 -9.36
C ALA A 33 -8.18 1.37 -10.39
N ASP A 34 -7.14 2.08 -9.96
CA ASP A 34 -6.36 2.95 -10.85
C ASP A 34 -5.50 2.19 -11.88
N ASN A 35 -5.15 0.94 -11.57
CA ASN A 35 -4.34 0.10 -12.45
C ASN A 35 -5.13 -1.01 -13.14
N GLU A 36 -6.43 -1.15 -12.86
CA GLU A 36 -7.33 -2.15 -13.46
C GLU A 36 -6.80 -3.58 -13.34
N ILE A 37 -6.26 -3.93 -12.17
CA ILE A 37 -5.65 -5.25 -11.91
C ILE A 37 -6.59 -6.15 -11.11
N VAL A 38 -6.42 -7.45 -11.24
CA VAL A 38 -7.10 -8.46 -10.40
C VAL A 38 -6.09 -9.19 -9.50
N PRO A 39 -6.53 -9.88 -8.43
CA PRO A 39 -5.62 -10.57 -7.52
C PRO A 39 -4.68 -11.57 -8.21
N ASP A 40 -5.16 -12.25 -9.26
CA ASP A 40 -4.37 -13.21 -10.04
C ASP A 40 -3.18 -12.57 -10.79
N ASP A 41 -3.20 -11.25 -11.00
CA ASP A 41 -2.07 -10.51 -11.59
C ASP A 41 -0.94 -10.28 -10.57
N ILE A 42 -1.21 -10.45 -9.27
CA ILE A 42 -0.32 -10.02 -8.20
C ILE A 42 0.65 -11.15 -7.83
N CYS A 43 1.93 -10.88 -8.04
CA CYS A 43 3.01 -11.76 -7.62
C CYS A 43 3.19 -11.73 -6.09
N SER A 44 3.20 -10.54 -5.48
CA SER A 44 3.29 -10.38 -4.02
C SER A 44 3.01 -8.94 -3.58
N VAL A 45 2.73 -8.75 -2.29
CA VAL A 45 2.64 -7.43 -1.66
C VAL A 45 3.60 -7.34 -0.48
N PHE A 46 4.48 -6.34 -0.52
CA PHE A 46 5.28 -5.93 0.62
C PHE A 46 4.63 -4.74 1.30
N VAL A 47 4.48 -4.83 2.62
CA VAL A 47 3.92 -3.78 3.47
C VAL A 47 5.00 -3.28 4.41
N THR A 48 5.15 -1.96 4.51
CA THR A 48 5.94 -1.34 5.58
C THR A 48 5.08 -0.43 6.43
N VAL A 49 5.38 -0.37 7.72
CA VAL A 49 4.77 0.58 8.66
C VAL A 49 5.87 1.34 9.39
N THR A 50 5.61 2.59 9.74
CA THR A 50 6.47 3.33 10.67
C THR A 50 6.42 2.72 12.06
N SER A 51 7.47 2.92 12.85
CA SER A 51 7.65 2.30 14.17
C SER A 51 6.65 2.76 15.24
N ASP A 52 5.83 3.76 14.92
CA ASP A 52 4.75 4.30 15.75
C ASP A 52 3.38 3.64 15.45
N LEU A 53 3.35 2.60 14.61
CA LEU A 53 2.19 1.74 14.36
C LEU A 53 2.50 0.29 14.75
N ASP A 54 1.95 -0.16 15.87
CA ASP A 54 2.21 -1.49 16.44
C ASP A 54 0.94 -2.25 16.89
N GLU A 55 -0.24 -1.66 16.78
CA GLU A 55 -1.49 -2.28 17.26
C GLU A 55 -1.97 -3.47 16.41
N THR A 56 -1.60 -3.55 15.13
CA THR A 56 -2.01 -4.68 14.27
C THR A 56 -1.12 -4.84 13.04
N PHE A 57 -1.24 -6.00 12.38
CA PHE A 57 -0.61 -6.25 11.09
C PHE A 57 -1.54 -5.77 9.95
N PRO A 58 -1.13 -4.78 9.13
CA PRO A 58 -1.92 -4.31 7.99
C PRO A 58 -2.33 -5.41 7.01
N ALA A 59 -1.43 -6.37 6.76
CA ALA A 59 -1.65 -7.49 5.84
C ALA A 59 -2.84 -8.38 6.23
N ARG A 60 -3.29 -8.34 7.50
CA ARG A 60 -4.51 -9.05 7.92
C ARG A 60 -5.74 -8.55 7.17
N ALA A 61 -5.82 -7.24 6.91
CA ALA A 61 -6.94 -6.66 6.19
C ALA A 61 -7.06 -7.22 4.77
N ILE A 62 -5.92 -7.35 4.09
CA ILE A 62 -5.83 -7.88 2.71
C ILE A 62 -6.26 -9.34 2.66
N ARG A 63 -5.82 -10.18 3.60
CA ARG A 63 -6.20 -11.62 3.64
C ARG A 63 -7.69 -11.86 3.82
N GLN A 64 -8.41 -10.91 4.40
CA GLN A 64 -9.84 -11.00 4.64
C GLN A 64 -10.67 -10.54 3.43
N MET A 65 -10.03 -9.96 2.41
CA MET A 65 -10.71 -9.57 1.18
C MET A 65 -10.97 -10.82 0.32
N LYS A 66 -12.21 -10.95 -0.17
CA LYS A 66 -12.60 -12.04 -1.06
C LYS A 66 -11.72 -12.06 -2.32
N GLY A 67 -11.11 -13.20 -2.62
CA GLY A 67 -10.24 -13.39 -3.78
C GLY A 67 -8.77 -13.04 -3.56
N TRP A 68 -8.38 -12.61 -2.35
CA TRP A 68 -7.01 -12.25 -1.99
C TRP A 68 -6.31 -13.29 -1.09
N GLU A 69 -6.98 -14.40 -0.81
CA GLU A 69 -6.56 -15.40 0.17
C GLU A 69 -5.21 -16.05 -0.19
N LEU A 70 -4.88 -16.10 -1.48
CA LEU A 70 -3.66 -16.73 -2.01
C LEU A 70 -2.54 -15.74 -2.32
N VAL A 71 -2.79 -14.43 -2.23
CA VAL A 71 -1.77 -13.42 -2.53
C VAL A 71 -0.71 -13.44 -1.42
N PRO A 72 0.58 -13.63 -1.74
CA PRO A 72 1.62 -13.66 -0.71
C PRO A 72 1.92 -12.25 -0.20
N LEU A 73 1.93 -12.12 1.13
CA LEU A 73 2.09 -10.83 1.83
C LEU A 73 3.26 -10.91 2.82
N MET A 74 4.06 -9.85 2.88
CA MET A 74 5.11 -9.68 3.89
C MET A 74 5.02 -8.29 4.52
N CYS A 75 5.12 -8.21 5.86
CA CYS A 75 5.23 -6.94 6.58
C CYS A 75 6.66 -6.73 7.07
N ALA A 76 7.09 -5.47 7.12
CA ALA A 76 8.35 -5.04 7.73
C ALA A 76 8.18 -3.66 8.40
N LEU A 77 9.16 -3.29 9.23
CA LEU A 77 9.26 -1.93 9.73
C LEU A 77 9.94 -1.04 8.69
N GLU A 78 9.42 0.16 8.51
CA GLU A 78 10.05 1.22 7.74
C GLU A 78 11.26 1.79 8.49
N VAL A 79 12.24 2.31 7.75
CA VAL A 79 13.41 2.94 8.35
C VAL A 79 12.97 4.16 9.19
N PRO A 80 13.32 4.24 10.49
CA PRO A 80 12.86 5.30 11.39
C PRO A 80 13.67 6.60 11.21
N VAL A 81 13.46 7.29 10.08
CA VAL A 81 14.14 8.55 9.77
C VAL A 81 13.56 9.68 10.63
N LYS A 82 14.41 10.42 11.35
CA LYS A 82 13.99 11.56 12.19
C LYS A 82 13.27 12.62 11.35
N GLY A 83 12.09 13.06 11.79
CA GLY A 83 11.27 14.06 11.11
C GLY A 83 10.57 13.54 9.84
N SER A 84 10.61 12.23 9.59
CA SER A 84 9.83 11.62 8.51
C SER A 84 8.35 11.51 8.88
N LEU A 85 7.53 11.23 7.87
CA LEU A 85 6.09 11.12 8.02
C LEU A 85 5.71 9.97 8.97
N GLU A 86 5.09 10.34 10.08
CA GLU A 86 4.57 9.45 11.13
C GLU A 86 3.30 8.71 10.71
N ARG A 87 3.00 7.61 11.42
CA ARG A 87 1.77 6.81 11.29
C ARG A 87 1.44 6.43 9.85
N CYS A 88 2.45 6.01 9.11
CA CYS A 88 2.36 5.77 7.68
C CYS A 88 2.50 4.28 7.34
N ILE A 89 1.53 3.79 6.58
CA ILE A 89 1.51 2.45 5.98
C ILE A 89 1.89 2.61 4.51
N ARG A 90 2.77 1.75 3.99
CA ARG A 90 3.20 1.75 2.59
C ARG A 90 3.06 0.38 1.98
N LEU A 91 2.71 0.33 0.70
CA LEU A 91 2.69 -0.89 -0.11
C LEU A 91 3.70 -0.80 -1.25
N MET A 92 4.31 -1.94 -1.54
CA MET A 92 4.90 -2.27 -2.82
C MET A 92 4.17 -3.51 -3.34
N VAL A 93 3.29 -3.31 -4.31
CA VAL A 93 2.54 -4.38 -4.99
C VAL A 93 3.32 -4.78 -6.24
N LEU A 94 3.77 -6.02 -6.33
CA LEU A 94 4.44 -6.55 -7.52
C LEU A 94 3.41 -7.27 -8.39
N ILE A 95 3.20 -6.80 -9.62
CA ILE A 95 2.22 -7.35 -10.55
C ILE A 95 2.87 -7.85 -11.83
N ASN A 96 2.26 -8.86 -12.44
CA ASN A 96 2.52 -9.28 -13.81
C ASN A 96 1.64 -8.47 -14.75
N THR A 97 2.24 -7.69 -15.65
CA THR A 97 1.46 -6.84 -16.57
C THR A 97 2.22 -6.57 -17.86
N ASP A 98 1.48 -6.16 -18.89
CA ASP A 98 2.03 -5.61 -20.14
C ASP A 98 2.13 -4.07 -20.12
N LYS A 99 1.59 -3.41 -19.08
CA LYS A 99 1.76 -1.97 -18.88
C LYS A 99 3.24 -1.59 -18.77
N THR A 100 3.62 -0.52 -19.44
CA THR A 100 4.92 0.13 -19.31
C THR A 100 5.03 0.81 -17.94
N GLN A 101 6.25 1.15 -17.54
CA GLN A 101 6.48 1.81 -16.25
C GLN A 101 5.78 3.18 -16.14
N ALA A 102 5.65 3.91 -17.25
CA ALA A 102 5.00 5.21 -17.28
C ALA A 102 3.46 5.14 -17.15
N GLU A 103 2.87 3.97 -17.42
CA GLU A 103 1.43 3.75 -17.30
C GLU A 103 1.00 3.32 -15.89
N ILE A 104 1.97 2.95 -15.03
CA ILE A 104 1.69 2.54 -13.66
C ILE A 104 1.27 3.75 -12.84
N ARG A 105 0.12 3.62 -12.17
CA ARG A 105 -0.44 4.64 -11.29
C ARG A 105 -0.15 4.29 -9.84
N HIS A 106 0.62 5.14 -9.17
CA HIS A 106 0.89 5.01 -7.76
C HIS A 106 -0.14 5.79 -6.93
N VAL A 107 -0.43 5.31 -5.72
CA VAL A 107 -1.50 5.87 -4.89
C VAL A 107 -0.92 6.42 -3.58
N TYR A 108 -1.20 7.69 -3.32
CA TYR A 108 -0.75 8.40 -2.10
C TYR A 108 -1.96 9.12 -1.50
N LEU A 109 -2.37 8.70 -0.31
CA LEU A 109 -3.60 9.16 0.34
C LEU A 109 -3.28 9.86 1.67
N ASN A 110 -4.21 10.70 2.14
CA ASN A 110 -4.08 11.45 3.39
C ASN A 110 -2.74 12.21 3.48
N GLY A 111 -2.08 12.19 4.64
CA GLY A 111 -0.78 12.83 4.86
C GLY A 111 0.34 12.27 3.99
N ALA A 112 0.18 11.08 3.41
CA ALA A 112 1.18 10.48 2.52
C ALA A 112 1.28 11.16 1.16
N GLN A 113 0.33 12.02 0.79
CA GLN A 113 0.43 12.89 -0.39
C GLN A 113 1.69 13.77 -0.34
N ALA A 114 2.13 14.17 0.86
CA ALA A 114 3.36 14.94 1.04
C ALA A 114 4.64 14.18 0.59
N LEU A 115 4.58 12.85 0.46
CA LEU A 115 5.73 12.04 0.00
C LEU A 115 5.98 12.16 -1.51
N ARG A 116 4.95 12.51 -2.29
CA ARG A 116 5.04 12.68 -3.75
C ARG A 116 4.16 13.86 -4.22
N PRO A 117 4.58 15.10 -3.94
CA PRO A 117 3.85 16.29 -4.40
C PRO A 117 3.69 16.35 -5.92
N ASP A 118 4.56 15.67 -6.66
CA ASP A 118 4.52 15.54 -8.12
C ASP A 118 3.44 14.57 -8.64
N LEU A 119 2.92 13.68 -7.78
CA LEU A 119 1.87 12.71 -8.13
C LEU A 119 0.52 12.99 -7.45
N SER A 120 0.54 13.70 -6.32
CA SER A 120 -0.68 14.11 -5.64
C SER A 120 -1.33 15.26 -6.39
N LYS A 121 -2.42 14.95 -7.12
CA LYS A 121 -3.32 16.00 -7.62
C LYS A 121 -4.04 16.60 -6.42
N ALA A 122 -3.88 17.92 -6.24
CA ALA A 122 -4.61 18.70 -5.24
C ALA A 122 -6.13 18.61 -5.48
#